data_AF-V8P268-F1
#
_entry.id   AF-V8P268-F1
#
_cell.length_a   1.000
_cell.length_b   1.000
_cell.length_c   1.000
_cell.angle_alpha   90.00
_cell.angle_beta   90.00
_cell.angle_gamma   90.00
#
_symmetry.space_group_name_H-M   'P 1'
#
loop_
_entity.id
_entity.type
_entity.pdbx_description
1 polymer ?
#
loop_
_entity_poly.entity_id
_entity_poly.type
_entity_poly.pdbx_seq_one_letter_code
_entity_poly.pdbx_strand_id
1 'polypeptide(L)'
;MNGFHLIFLPYADDKRNVDFTEKIPANQQQVKKMKEIIQKLRFKYRSESFENPVLQQHYMNLEALALDLMEPEKAEDLTGKNNLVELMDGRLGSLAEEFKQLVYPPGYDPNGKTIKQKQGSCTEQPEKKAKMELSEEMVRNHVDKGTLGKLTVPILKDICRIYKLTGGGKKQELLDCGCLIPIISVQHI
;
A
#
# COMPACT_ATOMS: atom_id res chain seq x y z
N MET A 1 -1.30 36.15 16.85
CA MET A 1 0.00 35.92 17.52
C MET A 1 0.88 35.16 16.55
N ASN A 2 2.05 35.69 16.22
CA ASN A 2 3.01 35.01 15.35
C ASN A 2 4.04 34.31 16.24
N GLY A 3 4.37 33.06 15.93
CA GLY A 3 5.31 32.24 16.70
C GLY A 3 5.85 31.09 15.84
N PHE A 4 6.61 30.18 16.45
CA PHE A 4 7.17 29.02 15.78
C PHE A 4 6.41 27.75 16.17
N HIS A 5 6.10 26.92 15.16
CA HIS A 5 5.55 25.58 15.41
C HIS A 5 6.70 24.59 15.47
N LEU A 6 6.93 24.02 16.66
CA LEU A 6 7.98 23.02 16.87
C LEU A 6 7.50 21.65 16.40
N ILE A 7 8.00 21.22 15.25
CA ILE A 7 7.69 19.91 14.65
C ILE A 7 8.77 18.92 15.07
N PHE A 8 8.38 17.88 15.81
CA PHE A 8 9.30 16.80 16.16
C PHE A 8 9.54 15.88 14.96
N LEU A 9 10.81 15.63 14.66
CA LEU A 9 11.20 14.67 13.64
C LEU A 9 11.45 13.30 14.27
N PRO A 10 10.87 12.22 13.74
CA PRO A 10 11.03 10.88 14.30
C PRO A 10 12.47 10.38 14.15
N TYR A 11 12.97 9.66 15.17
CA TYR A 11 14.21 8.91 15.10
C TYR A 11 14.07 7.68 14.20
N ALA A 12 15.17 6.95 13.97
CA ALA A 12 15.13 5.70 13.21
C ALA A 12 14.20 4.67 13.87
N ASP A 13 14.19 4.59 15.20
CA ASP A 13 13.39 3.63 15.97
C ASP A 13 11.88 3.90 15.91
N ASP A 14 11.47 5.14 15.64
CA ASP A 14 10.06 5.53 15.48
C ASP A 14 9.49 5.09 14.11
N LYS A 15 10.36 4.79 13.14
CA LYS A 15 9.96 4.39 11.78
C LYS A 15 9.68 2.89 11.75
N ARG A 16 8.43 2.54 11.45
CA ARG A 16 8.02 1.14 11.26
C ARG A 16 8.12 0.75 9.79
N ASN A 17 8.77 -0.38 9.51
CA ASN A 17 8.76 -0.99 8.18
C ASN A 17 7.38 -1.60 7.90
N VAL A 18 6.85 -1.33 6.71
CA VAL A 18 5.57 -1.87 6.24
C VAL A 18 5.84 -2.67 4.98
N ASP A 19 5.33 -3.90 4.92
CA ASP A 19 5.43 -4.73 3.72
C ASP A 19 4.54 -4.15 2.62
N PHE A 20 5.12 -3.91 1.45
CA PHE A 20 4.37 -3.40 0.30
C PHE A 20 3.86 -4.55 -0.54
N THR A 21 2.54 -4.56 -0.77
CA THR A 21 1.93 -5.36 -1.84
C THR A 21 2.17 -4.69 -3.18
N GLU A 22 2.07 -5.46 -4.26
CA GLU A 22 2.07 -4.94 -5.63
C GLU A 22 1.10 -3.76 -5.78
N LYS A 23 1.59 -2.68 -6.38
CA LYS A 23 0.82 -1.46 -6.55
C LYS A 23 -0.13 -1.61 -7.73
N ILE A 24 -1.40 -1.82 -7.45
CA ILE A 24 -2.45 -1.84 -8.48
C ILE A 24 -3.04 -0.43 -8.63
N PRO A 25 -2.80 0.27 -9.76
CA PRO A 25 -3.34 1.61 -9.97
C PRO A 25 -4.83 1.58 -10.35
N ALA A 26 -5.58 2.59 -9.92
CA ALA A 26 -6.97 2.79 -10.32
C ALA A 26 -7.09 3.42 -11.72
N ASN A 27 -8.18 3.12 -12.42
CA ASN A 27 -8.48 3.73 -13.72
C ASN A 27 -8.94 5.19 -13.57
N GLN A 28 -8.72 6.02 -14.60
CA GLN A 28 -9.10 7.44 -14.61
C GLN A 28 -10.60 7.65 -14.35
N GLN A 29 -11.46 6.74 -14.83
CA GLN A 29 -12.90 6.79 -14.59
C GLN A 29 -13.25 6.60 -13.10
N GLN A 30 -12.61 5.64 -12.44
CA GLN A 30 -12.77 5.40 -11.00
C GLN A 30 -12.31 6.61 -10.19
N VAL A 31 -11.17 7.21 -10.57
CA VAL A 31 -10.64 8.43 -9.94
C VAL A 31 -11.62 9.60 -10.11
N LYS A 32 -12.20 9.78 -11.30
CA LYS A 32 -13.16 10.87 -11.56
C LYS A 32 -14.42 10.72 -10.70
N LYS A 33 -14.98 9.51 -10.62
CA LYS A 33 -16.15 9.23 -9.79
C LYS A 33 -15.87 9.42 -8.30
N MET A 34 -14.70 9.00 -7.82
CA MET A 34 -14.28 9.26 -6.44
C MET A 34 -14.12 10.77 -6.15
N LYS A 35 -13.63 11.57 -7.11
CA LYS A 35 -13.57 13.03 -6.95
C LYS A 35 -14.96 13.66 -6.78
N GLU A 36 -15.96 13.19 -7.52
CA GLU A 36 -17.34 13.65 -7.37
C GLU A 36 -17.89 13.33 -5.97
N ILE A 37 -17.60 12.14 -5.44
CA ILE A 37 -17.97 11.73 -4.07
C ILE A 37 -17.33 12.66 -3.03
N ILE A 38 -16.03 12.90 -3.15
CA ILE A 38 -15.29 13.80 -2.23
C ILE A 38 -15.86 15.22 -2.27
N GLN A 39 -16.26 15.71 -3.44
CA GLN A 39 -16.85 17.04 -3.57
C GLN A 39 -18.23 17.13 -2.90
N LYS A 40 -19.06 16.10 -3.03
CA LYS A 40 -20.38 16.03 -2.37
C LYS A 40 -20.28 15.94 -0.85
N LEU A 41 -19.23 15.28 -0.34
CA LEU A 41 -18.95 15.13 1.09
C LEU A 41 -18.07 16.23 1.68
N ARG A 42 -17.78 17.28 0.91
CA ARG A 42 -16.93 18.37 1.37
C ARG A 42 -17.61 19.15 2.50
N PHE A 43 -16.92 19.27 3.62
CA PHE A 43 -17.29 20.16 4.73
C PHE A 43 -16.11 21.03 5.15
N LYS A 44 -16.37 22.10 5.91
CA LYS A 44 -15.33 22.96 6.45
C LYS A 44 -14.87 22.41 7.80
N TYR A 45 -13.66 21.86 7.85
CA TYR A 45 -13.05 21.40 9.10
C TYR A 45 -12.62 22.59 9.96
N ARG A 46 -12.93 22.51 11.26
CA ARG A 46 -12.36 23.36 12.31
C ARG A 46 -11.92 22.47 13.47
N SER A 47 -10.85 22.85 14.15
CA SER A 47 -10.34 22.12 15.31
C SER A 47 -11.33 22.04 16.47
N GLU A 48 -12.22 23.02 16.57
CA GLU A 48 -13.25 23.14 17.61
C GLU A 48 -14.55 22.41 17.26
N SER A 49 -14.66 21.79 16.07
CA SER A 49 -15.92 21.16 15.63
C SER A 49 -16.22 19.83 16.30
N PHE A 50 -15.24 19.24 17.01
CA PHE A 50 -15.37 17.92 17.61
C PHE A 50 -14.90 17.96 19.05
N GLU A 51 -15.80 17.58 19.94
CA GLU A 51 -15.49 17.41 21.36
C GLU A 51 -15.23 15.94 21.66
N ASN A 52 -14.54 15.67 22.77
CA ASN A 52 -14.29 14.29 23.18
C ASN A 52 -15.53 13.72 23.88
N PRO A 53 -16.25 12.75 23.27
CA PRO A 53 -17.51 12.24 23.84
C PRO A 53 -17.31 11.57 25.20
N VAL A 54 -16.14 10.96 25.45
CA VAL A 54 -15.82 10.32 26.74
C VAL A 54 -15.69 11.37 27.84
N LEU A 55 -15.03 12.50 27.54
CA LEU A 55 -14.90 13.59 28.50
C LEU A 55 -16.24 14.29 28.72
N GLN A 56 -17.02 14.51 27.65
CA GLN A 56 -18.35 15.11 27.76
C GLN A 56 -19.25 14.28 28.67
N GLN A 57 -19.34 12.96 28.45
CA GLN A 57 -20.13 12.10 29.31
C GLN A 57 -19.63 12.09 30.76
N HIS A 58 -18.31 12.13 30.97
CA HIS A 58 -17.74 12.15 32.31
C HIS A 58 -18.17 13.39 33.10
N TYR A 59 -18.06 14.59 32.51
CA TYR A 59 -18.44 15.83 33.20
C TYR A 59 -19.95 15.97 33.37
N MET A 60 -20.75 15.52 32.39
CA MET A 60 -22.22 15.50 32.54
C MET A 60 -22.68 14.59 33.69
N ASN A 61 -22.02 13.44 33.88
CA ASN A 61 -22.28 12.58 35.02
C ASN A 61 -21.91 13.25 36.36
N LEU A 62 -20.77 13.95 36.40
CA LEU A 62 -20.35 14.68 37.60
C LEU A 62 -21.31 15.82 37.94
N GLU A 63 -21.78 16.56 36.95
CA GLU A 63 -22.76 17.63 37.12
C GLU A 63 -24.09 17.09 37.64
N ALA A 64 -24.57 15.98 37.09
CA ALA A 64 -25.78 15.33 37.57
C ALA A 64 -25.66 14.90 39.04
N LEU A 65 -24.50 14.35 39.44
CA LEU A 65 -24.22 14.01 40.84
C LEU A 65 -24.14 15.25 41.74
N ALA A 66 -23.60 16.37 41.24
CA ALA A 66 -23.46 17.60 42.02
C ALA A 66 -24.79 18.32 42.23
N LEU A 67 -25.72 18.17 41.29
CA LEU A 67 -27.05 18.80 41.31
C LEU A 67 -28.17 17.86 41.81
N ASP A 68 -27.82 16.66 42.28
CA ASP A 68 -28.76 15.60 42.69
C ASP A 68 -29.83 15.28 41.62
N LEU A 69 -29.44 15.31 40.34
CA LEU A 69 -30.30 14.90 39.23
C LEU A 69 -30.47 13.37 39.21
N MET A 70 -31.67 12.91 38.91
CA MET A 70 -31.99 11.47 38.93
C MET A 70 -31.27 10.70 37.82
N GLU A 71 -31.05 11.32 36.67
CA GLU A 71 -30.27 10.75 35.57
C GLU A 71 -29.42 11.84 34.89
N PRO A 72 -28.19 11.51 34.46
CA PRO A 72 -27.37 12.42 33.70
C PRO A 72 -27.87 12.57 32.26
N GLU A 73 -27.76 13.78 31.71
CA GLU A 73 -28.00 14.02 30.29
C GLU A 73 -26.96 13.27 29.44
N LYS A 74 -27.42 12.69 28.33
CA LYS A 74 -26.54 11.98 27.40
C LYS A 74 -25.92 12.97 26.44
N ALA A 75 -24.59 13.07 26.44
CA ALA A 75 -23.88 13.88 25.48
C ALA A 75 -24.14 13.34 24.06
N GLU A 76 -24.51 14.24 23.13
CA GLU A 76 -24.60 13.89 21.71
C GLU A 76 -23.20 13.61 21.16
N ASP A 77 -23.01 12.40 20.61
CA ASP A 77 -21.73 12.03 20.00
C ASP A 77 -21.63 12.59 18.58
N LEU A 78 -20.95 13.73 18.45
CA LEU A 78 -20.64 14.37 17.17
C LEU A 78 -19.56 13.63 16.35
N THR A 79 -18.87 12.65 16.95
CA THR A 79 -17.94 11.76 16.25
C THR A 79 -18.62 10.48 15.73
N GLY A 80 -19.82 10.20 16.24
CA GLY A 80 -20.61 9.03 15.94
C GLY A 80 -21.10 9.00 14.49
N LYS A 81 -21.00 7.83 13.87
CA LYS A 81 -21.38 7.64 12.46
C LYS A 81 -22.89 7.76 12.23
N ASN A 82 -23.72 7.51 13.24
CA ASN A 82 -25.15 7.23 13.01
C ASN A 82 -25.91 8.40 12.38
N ASN A 83 -25.79 9.61 12.94
CA ASN A 83 -26.45 10.79 12.37
C ASN A 83 -25.79 11.27 11.06
N LEU A 84 -24.50 10.96 10.87
CA LEU A 84 -23.77 11.32 9.66
C LEU A 84 -24.11 10.39 8.49
N VAL A 85 -24.36 9.10 8.74
CA VAL A 85 -24.60 8.10 7.69
C VAL A 85 -25.83 8.45 6.86
N GLU A 86 -26.98 8.72 7.50
CA GLU A 86 -28.21 9.07 6.78
C GLU A 86 -28.05 10.35 5.95
N LEU A 87 -27.35 11.33 6.53
CA LEU A 87 -27.09 12.61 5.90
C LEU A 87 -26.12 12.47 4.71
N MET A 88 -25.13 11.59 4.83
CA MET A 88 -24.17 11.26 3.77
C MET A 88 -24.84 10.48 2.64
N ASP A 89 -25.68 9.50 2.96
CA ASP A 89 -26.41 8.70 1.98
C ASP A 89 -27.38 9.58 1.16
N GLY A 90 -28.11 10.48 1.83
CA GLY A 90 -28.96 11.47 1.16
C GLY A 90 -28.18 12.44 0.26
N ARG A 91 -26.93 12.76 0.58
CA ARG A 91 -26.06 13.63 -0.25
C ARG A 91 -25.40 12.90 -1.42
N LEU A 92 -25.09 11.61 -1.26
CA LEU A 92 -24.42 10.79 -2.28
C LEU A 92 -25.38 10.30 -3.35
N GLY A 93 -26.62 9.96 -2.98
CA GLY A 93 -27.60 9.39 -3.91
C GLY A 93 -27.04 8.17 -4.65
N SER A 94 -27.19 8.13 -5.98
CA SER A 94 -26.71 7.02 -6.82
C SER A 94 -25.19 6.92 -6.97
N LEU A 95 -24.45 7.96 -6.59
CA LEU A 95 -23.01 8.03 -6.86
C LEU A 95 -22.23 6.94 -6.12
N ALA A 96 -22.71 6.54 -4.93
CA ALA A 96 -22.15 5.43 -4.16
C ALA A 96 -22.27 4.10 -4.92
N GLU A 97 -23.41 3.86 -5.55
CA GLU A 97 -23.74 2.61 -6.25
C GLU A 97 -23.01 2.54 -7.59
N GLU A 98 -22.97 3.65 -8.33
CA GLU A 98 -22.18 3.76 -9.57
C GLU A 98 -20.69 3.49 -9.32
N PHE A 99 -20.14 4.02 -8.23
CA PHE A 99 -18.74 3.75 -7.87
C PHE A 99 -18.53 2.28 -7.49
N LYS A 100 -19.47 1.67 -6.75
CA LYS A 100 -19.40 0.24 -6.42
C LYS A 100 -19.39 -0.63 -7.67
N GLN A 101 -20.23 -0.33 -8.67
CA GLN A 101 -20.27 -1.08 -9.93
C GLN A 101 -18.98 -0.97 -10.76
N LEU A 102 -18.26 0.16 -10.65
CA LEU A 102 -17.00 0.38 -11.37
C LEU A 102 -15.78 -0.27 -10.71
N VAL A 103 -15.86 -0.60 -9.42
CA VAL A 103 -14.71 -1.08 -8.63
C VAL A 103 -14.88 -2.54 -8.22
N TYR A 104 -16.07 -2.92 -7.77
CA TYR A 104 -16.32 -4.25 -7.25
C TYR A 104 -16.89 -5.16 -8.35
N PRO A 105 -16.26 -6.33 -8.59
CA PRO A 105 -16.82 -7.35 -9.46
C PRO A 105 -18.20 -7.84 -8.97
N PRO A 106 -19.08 -8.32 -9.87
CA PRO A 106 -20.35 -8.91 -9.48
C PRO A 106 -20.12 -10.11 -8.56
N GLY A 107 -20.78 -10.13 -7.40
CA GLY A 107 -20.62 -11.18 -6.38
C GLY A 107 -19.50 -10.95 -5.36
N TYR A 108 -18.84 -9.79 -5.38
CA TYR A 108 -17.89 -9.39 -4.33
C TYR A 108 -18.61 -9.18 -2.99
N ASP A 109 -18.23 -9.94 -1.97
CA ASP A 109 -18.68 -9.73 -0.60
C ASP A 109 -17.65 -8.87 0.16
N PRO A 110 -17.96 -7.60 0.46
CA PRO A 110 -17.04 -6.73 1.20
C PRO A 110 -16.81 -7.18 2.65
N ASN A 111 -17.69 -8.02 3.21
CA ASN A 111 -17.55 -8.62 4.54
C ASN A 111 -17.09 -10.09 4.48
N GLY A 112 -16.93 -10.61 3.26
CA GLY A 112 -16.44 -11.95 3.01
C GLY A 112 -14.99 -12.01 3.45
N LYS A 113 -14.67 -12.98 4.32
CA LYS A 113 -13.28 -13.30 4.64
C LYS A 113 -12.57 -13.54 3.31
N THR A 114 -11.63 -12.69 2.94
CA THR A 114 -10.79 -12.88 1.77
C THR A 114 -10.14 -14.25 1.93
N ILE A 115 -10.62 -15.23 1.17
CA ILE A 115 -9.95 -16.52 1.04
C ILE A 115 -8.64 -16.14 0.36
N LYS A 116 -7.57 -16.03 1.17
CA LYS A 116 -6.20 -16.11 0.68
C LYS A 116 -6.20 -17.31 -0.26
N GLN A 117 -6.10 -17.05 -1.56
CA GLN A 117 -5.84 -18.10 -2.52
C GLN A 117 -4.61 -18.81 -2.00
N LYS A 118 -4.83 -20.02 -1.48
CA LYS A 118 -3.76 -20.97 -1.20
C LYS A 118 -3.13 -21.24 -2.56
N GLN A 119 -1.98 -20.63 -2.83
CA GLN A 119 -1.03 -21.24 -3.74
C GLN A 119 -0.82 -22.66 -3.23
N GLY A 120 -1.11 -23.63 -4.10
CA GLY A 120 -1.24 -25.03 -3.75
C GLY A 120 0.00 -25.52 -3.01
N SER A 121 -0.20 -25.99 -1.77
CA SER A 121 0.77 -26.84 -1.10
C SER A 121 0.71 -28.21 -1.78
N CYS A 122 1.52 -28.41 -2.81
CA CYS A 122 1.98 -29.75 -3.13
C CYS A 122 3.20 -30.00 -2.24
N THR A 123 3.04 -30.96 -1.34
CA THR A 123 4.01 -31.39 -0.34
C THR A 123 5.26 -31.98 -1.01
N GLU A 124 6.40 -31.30 -0.94
CA GLU A 124 7.70 -31.94 -1.10
C GLU A 124 8.70 -31.40 -0.07
N GLN A 125 9.28 -32.33 0.68
CA GLN A 125 10.56 -32.19 1.37
C GLN A 125 11.50 -33.28 0.82
N PRO A 126 12.83 -33.18 0.98
CA PRO A 126 13.68 -32.02 0.74
C PRO A 126 14.95 -32.45 -0.03
N GLU A 127 15.18 -31.96 -1.25
CA GLU A 127 16.47 -32.18 -1.93
C GLU A 127 17.13 -30.88 -2.39
N LYS A 128 17.86 -30.29 -1.44
CA LYS A 128 19.22 -29.76 -1.56
C LYS A 128 19.82 -29.62 -2.98
N LYS A 129 19.27 -28.75 -3.82
CA LYS A 129 20.00 -28.03 -4.87
C LYS A 129 19.45 -26.62 -4.94
N ALA A 130 20.21 -25.65 -4.43
CA ALA A 130 19.93 -24.23 -4.60
C ALA A 130 20.01 -23.88 -6.09
N LYS A 131 18.91 -24.11 -6.81
CA LYS A 131 18.65 -23.52 -8.12
C LYS A 131 18.18 -22.10 -7.82
N MET A 132 19.15 -21.20 -7.75
CA MET A 132 18.89 -19.77 -7.65
C MET A 132 18.19 -19.35 -8.93
N GLU A 133 16.88 -19.07 -8.86
CA GLU A 133 16.14 -18.45 -9.95
C GLU A 133 16.68 -17.02 -10.13
N LEU A 134 17.57 -16.85 -11.11
CA LEU A 134 18.10 -15.55 -11.48
C LEU A 134 17.04 -14.85 -12.33
N SER A 135 16.22 -14.02 -11.68
CA SER A 135 15.26 -13.13 -12.35
C SER A 135 15.99 -12.08 -13.20
N GLU A 136 15.39 -11.70 -14.32
CA GLU A 136 15.93 -10.73 -15.29
C GLU A 136 16.35 -9.40 -14.64
N GLU A 137 15.62 -8.97 -13.61
CA GLU A 137 15.89 -7.76 -12.84
C GLU A 137 17.15 -7.87 -11.98
N MET A 138 17.47 -9.07 -11.48
CA MET A 138 18.69 -9.30 -10.71
C MET A 138 19.93 -9.21 -11.61
N VAL A 139 19.82 -9.74 -12.84
CA VAL A 139 20.87 -9.61 -13.86
C VAL A 139 21.10 -8.14 -14.19
N ARG A 140 20.04 -7.39 -14.48
CA ARG A 140 20.11 -5.95 -14.80
C ARG A 140 20.74 -5.12 -13.67
N ASN A 141 20.34 -5.38 -12.43
CA ASN A 141 20.94 -4.73 -11.25
C ASN A 141 22.43 -5.01 -11.09
N HIS A 142 22.91 -6.21 -11.46
CA HIS A 142 24.34 -6.50 -11.43
C HIS A 142 25.10 -5.78 -12.54
N VAL A 143 24.47 -5.54 -13.70
CA VAL A 143 25.03 -4.74 -14.81
C VAL A 143 25.22 -3.30 -14.36
N ASP A 144 24.17 -2.70 -13.82
CA ASP A 144 24.18 -1.31 -13.37
C ASP A 144 25.22 -1.07 -12.27
N LYS A 145 25.41 -2.06 -11.38
CA LYS A 145 26.40 -2.00 -10.30
C LYS A 145 27.83 -2.36 -10.74
N GLY A 146 28.04 -2.72 -12.01
CA GLY A 146 29.35 -3.16 -12.52
C GLY A 146 29.91 -4.40 -11.82
N THR A 147 29.05 -5.22 -11.20
CA THR A 147 29.46 -6.35 -10.36
C THR A 147 29.41 -7.70 -11.08
N LEU A 148 29.10 -7.73 -12.39
CA LEU A 148 29.08 -8.98 -13.16
C LEU A 148 30.41 -9.73 -13.13
N GLY A 149 31.54 -9.02 -13.10
CA GLY A 149 32.86 -9.63 -13.00
C GLY A 149 33.07 -10.41 -11.69
N LYS A 150 32.25 -10.18 -10.66
CA LYS A 150 32.30 -10.89 -9.38
C LYS A 150 31.43 -12.16 -9.36
N LEU A 151 30.57 -12.36 -10.36
CA LEU A 151 29.77 -13.56 -10.48
C LEU A 151 30.64 -14.76 -10.89
N THR A 152 30.24 -15.95 -10.43
CA THR A 152 30.93 -17.19 -10.75
C THR A 152 30.58 -17.64 -12.17
N VAL A 153 31.52 -18.29 -12.86
CA VAL A 153 31.36 -18.83 -14.23
C VAL A 153 30.07 -19.64 -14.45
N PRO A 154 29.59 -20.49 -13.51
CA PRO A 154 28.29 -21.17 -13.68
C PRO A 154 27.09 -20.21 -13.74
N ILE A 155 27.07 -19.15 -12.93
CA ILE A 155 26.01 -18.13 -12.94
C ILE A 155 25.99 -17.39 -14.28
N LEU A 156 27.17 -17.03 -14.79
CA LEU A 156 27.33 -16.39 -16.10
C LEU A 156 26.85 -17.30 -17.23
N LYS A 157 27.11 -18.61 -17.16
CA LYS A 157 26.61 -19.59 -18.15
C LYS A 157 25.10 -19.73 -18.11
N ASP A 158 24.48 -19.70 -16.93
CA ASP A 158 23.03 -19.78 -16.81
C ASP A 158 22.34 -18.51 -17.32
N ILE A 159 22.94 -17.33 -17.10
CA ILE A 159 22.49 -16.07 -17.73
C ILE A 159 22.59 -16.17 -19.26
N CYS A 160 23.72 -16.63 -19.82
CA CYS A 160 23.85 -16.84 -21.27
C CYS A 160 22.82 -17.83 -21.82
N ARG A 161 22.45 -18.87 -21.07
CA ARG A 161 21.40 -19.82 -21.48
C ARG A 161 20.01 -19.19 -21.52
N ILE A 162 19.68 -18.35 -20.55
CA ILE A 162 18.40 -17.62 -20.50
C ILE A 162 18.28 -16.68 -21.72
N TYR A 163 19.37 -15.99 -22.06
CA TYR A 163 19.43 -15.10 -23.23
C TYR A 163 19.77 -15.82 -24.55
N LYS A 164 19.86 -17.17 -24.56
CA LYS A 164 20.16 -18.01 -25.73
C LYS A 164 21.46 -17.64 -26.46
N LEU A 165 22.53 -17.39 -25.72
CA LEU A 165 23.84 -17.02 -26.25
C LEU A 165 24.84 -18.15 -26.13
N THR A 166 25.64 -18.35 -27.18
CA THR A 166 26.78 -19.27 -27.19
C THR A 166 27.97 -18.65 -26.47
N GLY A 167 28.04 -18.88 -25.15
CA GLY A 167 29.14 -18.44 -24.30
C GLY A 167 30.36 -19.37 -24.38
N GLY A 168 31.55 -18.78 -24.49
CA GLY A 168 32.84 -19.49 -24.46
C GLY A 168 33.20 -20.12 -23.09
N GLY A 169 34.35 -20.82 -23.05
CA GLY A 169 34.81 -21.54 -21.85
C GLY A 169 35.44 -20.64 -20.79
N LYS A 170 35.87 -19.43 -21.16
CA LYS A 170 36.59 -18.50 -20.27
C LYS A 170 35.66 -17.46 -19.68
N LYS A 171 35.93 -17.06 -18.42
CA LYS A 171 35.15 -16.06 -17.69
C LYS A 171 35.10 -14.70 -18.41
N GLN A 172 36.19 -14.31 -19.08
CA GLN A 172 36.22 -13.07 -19.86
C GLN A 172 35.42 -13.17 -21.16
N GLU A 173 35.44 -14.31 -21.85
CA GLU A 173 34.59 -14.52 -23.04
C GLU A 173 33.10 -14.47 -22.70
N LEU A 174 32.70 -14.95 -21.52
CA LEU A 174 31.31 -14.84 -21.04
C LEU A 174 30.88 -13.42 -20.67
N LEU A 175 31.85 -12.54 -20.32
CA LEU A 175 31.61 -11.13 -20.07
C LEU A 175 31.65 -10.32 -21.38
N ASP A 176 32.49 -10.73 -22.34
CA ASP A 176 32.65 -10.12 -23.67
C ASP A 176 31.64 -10.62 -24.71
N CYS A 177 30.94 -11.73 -24.47
CA CYS A 177 29.88 -12.24 -25.33
C CYS A 177 28.68 -11.27 -25.36
N GLY A 178 28.78 -10.24 -26.21
CA GLY A 178 27.76 -9.72 -27.12
C GLY A 178 26.44 -9.14 -26.60
N CYS A 179 25.99 -9.42 -25.38
CA CYS A 179 24.66 -8.98 -24.90
C CYS A 179 24.65 -8.19 -23.61
N LEU A 180 25.80 -7.95 -22.98
CA LEU A 180 25.88 -6.95 -21.92
C LEU A 180 26.16 -5.55 -22.48
N ILE A 181 26.87 -5.45 -23.59
CA ILE A 181 27.16 -4.18 -24.28
C ILE A 181 25.87 -3.43 -24.68
N PRO A 182 24.83 -4.05 -25.29
CA PRO A 182 23.58 -3.36 -25.57
C PRO A 182 22.73 -3.05 -24.33
N ILE A 183 22.98 -3.67 -23.17
CA ILE A 183 22.29 -3.34 -21.91
C ILE A 183 23.03 -2.17 -21.20
N ILE A 184 24.36 -2.13 -21.27
CA ILE A 184 25.21 -1.05 -20.73
C ILE A 184 25.07 0.24 -21.57
N SER A 185 24.84 0.12 -22.89
CA SER A 185 24.81 1.27 -23.79
C SER A 185 23.48 2.06 -23.77
N VAL A 186 22.44 1.59 -23.09
CA VAL A 186 21.14 2.31 -22.96
C VAL A 186 21.19 3.39 -21.88
N GLN A 187 22.28 3.52 -21.12
CA GLN A 187 22.42 4.51 -20.06
C GLN A 187 23.13 5.81 -20.48
N HIS A 188 23.53 5.94 -21.74
CA HIS A 188 24.28 7.11 -22.24
C HIS A 188 23.62 7.84 -23.42
N ILE A 189 22.29 7.79 -23.51
CA ILE A 189 21.46 8.74 -24.28
C ILE A 189 20.33 9.23 -23.37
#